data_AF-A0A8C5A6K7-F1
#
_entry.id   AF-A0A8C5A6K7-F1
#
_cell.length_a   1.000
_cell.length_b   1.000
_cell.length_c   1.000
_cell.angle_alpha   90.00
_cell.angle_beta   90.00
_cell.angle_gamma   90.00
#
_symmetry.space_group_name_H-M   'P 1'
#
loop_
_entity.id
_entity.type
_entity.pdbx_description
1 polymer ?
#
loop_
_entity_poly.entity_id
_entity_poly.type
_entity_poly.pdbx_seq_one_letter_code
_entity_poly.pdbx_strand_id
1 'polypeptide(L)'
;MFADSCSQMIGGRNKNLNGGSNVMFITIHCGLVVELSPNVFVCSPPAMQQVMENLKGLPSGTAAQDMDLIFLTGIMESPIVRSLAKAHERLEVMQLTAVGENNMELVTDILESLHSAEGDDVAAAELTRILEEPHFQCLIEIHDNVAVKSYEMSPTPGSSRVSLSSSLVPPDAVRMIGIQKRAGEPLGVTFRVEGGAPVIRRILHGSAIARQGLLHVGDVILEVDGHAMGGDPKELQELLKDCSGTVTLKVLPSYREPPAPPQVFLKPHFKYNPATDNLIPCREVGLAFSRGDVLHVVNKEDPNWWQATNLVVGDTGLIPSQFLEEKRKAFVRRDWDSSGMLCGTMTGKKKKKKMMYLTSKNAEFDRYELQTYEEVARMPPFQRKTLVLIGAQGVGRRSLKNRLIVINPLKYGTTVPFTSRRPREEELDGQAYRFVTRADMERDIKDSRYLEHGEYDGNLYGTKMDSIHEVVDTRRTCILDVNPQALKVLKTAEFMPFVVFIAAPELDTLRAMHKAVVDAGLTTKLLTENDLKKTVDESARIRRAYSHYFDLTIVNDHLDKAFDQLQEEVEHLCLQPQWVPVSWVF
;
A
#
# COMPACT_ATOMS: atom_id res chain seq x y z
N MET A 1 -27.04 -30.17 3.98
CA MET A 1 -28.47 -30.49 4.16
C MET A 1 -29.43 -29.34 3.79
N PHE A 2 -28.95 -28.15 3.46
CA PHE A 2 -29.76 -27.04 2.89
C PHE A 2 -29.61 -26.85 1.37
N ALA A 3 -28.71 -27.60 0.70
CA ALA A 3 -28.46 -27.50 -0.74
C ALA A 3 -29.27 -28.49 -1.60
N ASP A 4 -29.95 -29.48 -0.99
CA ASP A 4 -30.65 -30.54 -1.73
C ASP A 4 -32.16 -30.29 -1.92
N SER A 5 -32.77 -29.31 -1.23
CA SER A 5 -34.22 -29.07 -1.31
C SER A 5 -34.67 -28.08 -2.40
N CYS A 6 -33.78 -27.23 -2.94
CA CYS A 6 -34.20 -26.23 -3.93
C CYS A 6 -34.19 -26.72 -5.40
N SER A 7 -33.66 -27.91 -5.69
CA SER A 7 -33.64 -28.46 -7.06
C SER A 7 -34.94 -29.14 -7.52
N GLN A 8 -35.99 -29.19 -6.70
CA GLN A 8 -37.22 -29.95 -7.03
C GLN A 8 -38.46 -29.16 -7.47
N MET A 9 -38.43 -27.82 -7.54
CA MET A 9 -39.66 -27.06 -7.89
C MET A 9 -39.71 -26.38 -9.26
N ILE A 10 -38.66 -26.41 -10.10
CA ILE A 10 -38.75 -25.82 -11.45
C ILE A 10 -38.00 -26.72 -12.45
N GLY A 11 -38.72 -27.60 -13.15
CA GLY A 11 -38.09 -28.47 -14.16
C GLY A 11 -38.96 -29.59 -14.74
N GLY A 12 -40.23 -29.32 -15.06
CA GLY A 12 -41.07 -30.23 -15.82
C GLY A 12 -40.82 -30.14 -17.32
N ARG A 13 -40.23 -31.20 -17.90
CA ARG A 13 -40.31 -31.65 -19.31
C ARG A 13 -39.82 -30.68 -20.41
N ASN A 14 -38.65 -30.96 -21.01
CA ASN A 14 -38.59 -31.64 -22.30
C ASN A 14 -37.16 -32.12 -22.66
N LYS A 15 -37.08 -33.28 -23.32
CA LYS A 15 -35.87 -34.02 -23.67
C LYS A 15 -35.34 -33.66 -25.06
N ASN A 16 -34.05 -33.99 -25.28
CA ASN A 16 -33.33 -34.26 -26.55
C ASN A 16 -32.80 -32.99 -27.28
N LEU A 17 -31.51 -32.81 -27.65
CA LEU A 17 -30.40 -33.72 -27.96
C LEU A 17 -29.02 -33.01 -27.85
N ASN A 18 -28.02 -33.79 -27.41
CA ASN A 18 -26.59 -33.82 -27.76
C ASN A 18 -25.71 -32.55 -27.76
N GLY A 19 -24.79 -32.51 -26.78
CA GLY A 19 -23.51 -31.80 -26.83
C GLY A 19 -22.86 -31.76 -25.45
N GLY A 20 -21.67 -32.34 -25.28
CA GLY A 20 -21.10 -32.70 -23.98
C GLY A 20 -20.94 -31.55 -22.98
N SER A 21 -21.39 -31.79 -21.74
CA SER A 21 -21.23 -30.87 -20.61
C SER A 21 -20.08 -31.35 -19.71
N ASN A 22 -18.99 -30.58 -19.68
CA ASN A 22 -18.01 -30.62 -18.59
C ASN A 22 -18.70 -30.07 -17.33
N VAL A 23 -18.82 -30.90 -16.30
CA VAL A 23 -19.21 -30.46 -14.95
C VAL A 23 -18.00 -29.76 -14.33
N MET A 24 -18.07 -28.44 -14.17
CA MET A 24 -17.08 -27.66 -13.43
C MET A 24 -17.65 -27.36 -12.05
N PHE A 25 -16.91 -27.79 -11.02
CA PHE A 25 -17.20 -27.47 -9.61
C PHE A 25 -17.14 -25.95 -9.41
N ILE A 26 -18.21 -25.38 -8.84
CA ILE A 26 -18.28 -23.98 -8.43
C ILE A 26 -17.70 -23.90 -7.01
N THR A 27 -16.47 -23.38 -6.91
CA THR A 27 -15.93 -22.84 -5.66
C THR A 27 -16.20 -21.35 -5.67
N ILE A 28 -17.04 -20.88 -4.74
CA ILE A 28 -17.37 -19.47 -4.59
C ILE A 28 -16.15 -18.75 -4.00
N HIS A 29 -15.40 -18.07 -4.85
CA HIS A 29 -14.52 -16.97 -4.50
C HIS A 29 -14.84 -15.83 -5.48
N CYS A 30 -15.13 -14.65 -4.93
CA CYS A 30 -15.55 -13.42 -5.61
C CYS A 30 -15.20 -13.33 -7.10
N GLY A 31 -16.22 -13.29 -7.95
CA GLY A 31 -16.08 -13.01 -9.37
C GLY A 31 -17.43 -12.63 -10.00
N LEU A 32 -17.45 -11.46 -10.64
CA LEU A 32 -18.45 -11.03 -11.61
C LEU A 32 -18.88 -12.19 -12.53
N VAL A 33 -20.19 -12.30 -12.77
CA VAL A 33 -20.74 -13.18 -13.80
C VAL A 33 -20.70 -12.42 -15.13
N VAL A 34 -20.05 -12.98 -16.15
CA VAL A 34 -19.99 -12.44 -17.52
C VAL A 34 -20.70 -13.41 -18.46
N GLU A 35 -21.70 -12.91 -19.17
CA GLU A 35 -22.37 -13.64 -20.26
C GLU A 35 -21.69 -13.29 -21.59
N LEU A 36 -21.32 -14.30 -22.39
CA LEU A 36 -20.67 -14.12 -23.68
C LEU A 36 -21.70 -14.27 -24.81
N SER A 37 -22.03 -13.17 -25.50
CA SER A 37 -22.77 -13.21 -26.77
C SER A 37 -21.80 -13.26 -27.97
N PRO A 38 -22.07 -14.07 -29.01
CA PRO A 38 -21.20 -14.17 -30.18
C PRO A 38 -21.72 -13.28 -31.31
N ASN A 39 -21.00 -12.23 -31.72
CA ASN A 39 -21.23 -11.60 -33.02
C ASN A 39 -19.96 -10.98 -33.65
N VAL A 40 -19.54 -11.62 -34.75
CA VAL A 40 -18.92 -11.11 -35.99
C VAL A 40 -17.77 -10.09 -35.89
N PHE A 41 -16.54 -10.60 -36.05
CA PHE A 41 -15.30 -9.83 -36.24
C PHE A 41 -15.16 -9.33 -37.68
N VAL A 42 -15.10 -8.01 -37.88
CA VAL A 42 -14.41 -7.39 -39.03
C VAL A 42 -13.17 -6.71 -38.48
N CYS A 43 -12.00 -7.33 -38.68
CA CYS A 43 -10.74 -6.83 -38.11
C CYS A 43 -10.07 -5.85 -39.10
N SER A 44 -9.95 -4.59 -38.69
CA SER A 44 -8.98 -3.64 -39.27
C SER A 44 -7.56 -4.20 -39.11
N PRO A 45 -6.59 -3.88 -40.00
CA PRO A 45 -5.21 -4.26 -39.78
C PRO A 45 -4.68 -3.66 -38.46
N PRO A 46 -3.91 -4.41 -37.66
CA PRO A 46 -3.36 -3.92 -36.40
C PRO A 46 -2.42 -2.73 -36.64
N ALA A 47 -2.51 -1.70 -35.79
CA ALA A 47 -1.83 -0.42 -35.96
C ALA A 47 -0.31 -0.55 -36.17
N MET A 48 0.34 -1.55 -35.54
CA MET A 48 1.76 -1.82 -35.76
C MET A 48 2.10 -2.31 -37.17
N GLN A 49 1.20 -3.07 -37.80
CA GLN A 49 1.42 -3.58 -39.15
C GLN A 49 1.32 -2.44 -40.17
N GLN A 50 0.41 -1.49 -39.92
CA GLN A 50 0.28 -0.28 -40.71
C GLN A 50 1.50 0.65 -40.55
N VAL A 51 2.06 0.78 -39.33
CA VAL A 51 3.31 1.51 -39.09
C VAL A 51 4.49 0.85 -39.81
N MET A 52 4.57 -0.50 -39.81
CA MET A 52 5.62 -1.23 -40.55
C MET A 52 5.51 -1.07 -42.08
N GLU A 53 4.29 -1.06 -42.62
CA GLU A 53 4.08 -0.82 -44.06
C GLU A 53 4.45 0.60 -44.45
N ASN A 54 4.09 1.59 -43.62
CA ASN A 54 4.48 2.99 -43.81
C ASN A 54 6.00 3.19 -43.71
N LEU A 55 6.68 2.45 -42.83
CA LEU A 55 8.14 2.45 -42.70
C LEU A 55 8.85 1.90 -43.95
N LYS A 56 8.26 0.91 -44.63
CA LYS A 56 8.79 0.34 -45.89
C LYS A 56 8.52 1.21 -47.12
N GLY A 57 7.54 2.11 -47.03
CA GLY A 57 7.10 3.00 -48.12
C GLY A 57 7.78 4.37 -48.17
N LEU A 58 8.69 4.70 -47.24
CA LEU A 58 9.37 5.99 -47.22
C LEU A 58 10.40 6.08 -48.37
N PRO A 59 10.34 7.13 -49.23
CA PRO A 59 11.33 7.33 -50.27
C PRO A 59 12.70 7.66 -49.66
N SER A 60 13.77 7.19 -50.30
CA SER A 60 15.19 7.31 -49.90
C SER A 60 15.75 8.75 -49.93
N GLY A 61 14.89 9.76 -49.76
CA GLY A 61 15.25 11.18 -49.72
C GLY A 61 14.78 11.92 -48.45
N THR A 62 14.15 11.24 -47.50
CA THR A 62 13.84 11.83 -46.19
C THR A 62 15.12 11.89 -45.34
N ALA A 63 15.38 13.02 -44.68
CA ALA A 63 16.57 13.33 -43.88
C ALA A 63 16.76 12.48 -42.60
N ALA A 64 16.29 11.23 -42.60
CA ALA A 64 16.62 10.23 -41.60
C ALA A 64 17.85 9.46 -42.09
N GLN A 65 18.89 9.34 -41.26
CA GLN A 65 20.06 8.55 -41.61
C GLN A 65 19.62 7.09 -41.76
N ASP A 66 20.05 6.40 -42.83
CA ASP A 66 19.64 5.01 -43.12
C ASP A 66 19.83 4.08 -41.91
N MET A 67 20.81 4.37 -41.06
CA MET A 67 21.06 3.65 -39.81
C MET A 67 19.90 3.75 -38.79
N ASP A 68 19.23 4.91 -38.69
CA ASP A 68 18.11 5.11 -37.76
C ASP A 68 16.86 4.36 -38.22
N LEU A 69 16.63 4.31 -39.54
CA LEU A 69 15.57 3.52 -40.16
C LEU A 69 15.80 2.03 -39.99
N ILE A 70 17.05 1.56 -40.15
CA ILE A 70 17.42 0.16 -39.90
C ILE A 70 17.27 -0.18 -38.42
N PHE A 71 17.65 0.73 -37.51
CA PHE A 71 17.50 0.55 -36.06
C PHE A 71 16.03 0.48 -35.63
N LEU A 72 15.19 1.41 -36.11
CA LEU A 72 13.74 1.41 -35.86
C LEU A 72 13.09 0.15 -36.42
N THR A 73 13.47 -0.27 -37.63
CA THR A 73 12.99 -1.52 -38.22
C THR A 73 13.41 -2.71 -37.35
N GLY A 74 14.65 -2.74 -36.86
CA GLY A 74 15.15 -3.78 -35.96
C GLY A 74 14.44 -3.84 -34.61
N ILE A 75 14.05 -2.70 -34.04
CA ILE A 75 13.24 -2.64 -32.81
C ILE A 75 11.84 -3.16 -33.07
N MET A 76 11.18 -2.70 -34.14
CA MET A 76 9.81 -3.10 -34.48
C MET A 76 9.73 -4.57 -34.89
N GLU A 77 10.80 -5.11 -35.47
CA GLU A 77 10.92 -6.52 -35.82
C GLU A 77 11.40 -7.41 -34.65
N SER A 78 11.69 -6.83 -33.49
CA SER A 78 12.06 -7.59 -32.29
C SER A 78 10.93 -8.52 -31.85
N PRO A 79 11.21 -9.80 -31.57
CA PRO A 79 10.22 -10.74 -31.03
C PRO A 79 9.60 -10.26 -29.73
N ILE A 80 10.36 -9.48 -28.94
CA ILE A 80 9.92 -8.93 -27.66
C ILE A 80 8.88 -7.84 -27.91
N VAL A 81 9.15 -6.89 -28.80
CA VAL A 81 8.24 -5.77 -29.12
C VAL A 81 6.96 -6.29 -29.76
N ARG A 82 7.04 -7.26 -30.68
CA ARG A 82 5.83 -7.92 -31.23
C ARG A 82 5.03 -8.67 -30.18
N SER A 83 5.69 -9.32 -29.22
CA SER A 83 4.98 -10.01 -28.13
C SER A 83 4.32 -9.02 -27.19
N LEU A 84 4.97 -7.89 -26.92
CA LEU A 84 4.43 -6.82 -26.07
C LEU A 84 3.23 -6.13 -26.72
N ALA A 85 3.31 -5.83 -28.01
CA ALA A 85 2.20 -5.25 -28.76
C ALA A 85 1.01 -6.21 -28.86
N LYS A 86 1.25 -7.51 -29.13
CA LYS A 86 0.19 -8.53 -29.07
C LYS A 86 -0.41 -8.67 -27.68
N ALA A 87 0.37 -8.47 -26.62
CA ALA A 87 -0.14 -8.46 -25.25
C ALA A 87 -0.95 -7.19 -24.97
N HIS A 88 -0.51 -6.04 -25.46
CA HIS A 88 -1.22 -4.77 -25.34
C HIS A 88 -2.56 -4.79 -26.08
N GLU A 89 -2.58 -5.26 -27.34
CA GLU A 89 -3.82 -5.45 -28.11
C GLU A 89 -4.77 -6.46 -27.43
N ARG A 90 -4.24 -7.51 -26.79
CA ARG A 90 -5.07 -8.46 -26.01
C ARG A 90 -5.62 -7.85 -24.72
N LEU A 91 -4.93 -6.88 -24.13
CA LEU A 91 -5.35 -6.19 -22.92
C LEU A 91 -6.33 -5.06 -23.23
N GLU A 92 -6.20 -4.38 -24.37
CA GLU A 92 -7.19 -3.39 -24.84
C GLU A 92 -8.56 -4.02 -25.13
N VAL A 93 -8.61 -5.32 -25.44
CA VAL A 93 -9.87 -6.05 -25.70
C VAL A 93 -10.63 -6.40 -24.40
N MET A 94 -10.02 -6.26 -23.22
CA MET A 94 -10.74 -6.40 -21.94
C MET A 94 -11.43 -5.08 -21.56
N GLN A 95 -12.40 -4.64 -22.36
CA GLN A 95 -13.38 -3.68 -21.87
C GLN A 95 -14.36 -4.40 -20.94
N LEU A 96 -14.15 -4.24 -19.64
CA LEU A 96 -15.17 -4.57 -18.65
C LEU A 96 -16.40 -3.70 -18.94
N THR A 97 -17.49 -4.35 -19.31
CA THR A 97 -18.80 -3.71 -19.50
C THR A 97 -19.65 -4.04 -18.29
N ALA A 98 -20.32 -3.03 -17.74
CA ALA A 98 -21.23 -3.25 -16.62
C ALA A 98 -22.41 -4.11 -17.07
N VAL A 99 -22.86 -5.02 -16.21
CA VAL A 99 -23.99 -5.93 -16.51
C VAL A 99 -25.32 -5.17 -16.55
N GLY A 100 -25.40 -4.01 -15.90
CA GLY A 100 -26.51 -3.06 -15.92
C GLY A 100 -26.14 -1.74 -15.24
N GLU A 101 -26.93 -0.70 -15.49
CA GLU A 101 -26.85 0.60 -14.82
C GLU A 101 -28.14 0.73 -13.99
N ASN A 102 -28.04 1.05 -12.69
CA ASN A 102 -29.16 1.19 -11.72
C ASN A 102 -29.62 -0.11 -11.01
N ASN A 103 -28.68 -0.97 -10.62
CA ASN A 103 -28.99 -2.13 -9.79
C ASN A 103 -29.49 -1.76 -8.38
N MET A 104 -29.14 -0.58 -7.85
CA MET A 104 -29.67 -0.09 -6.56
C MET A 104 -31.17 0.20 -6.60
N GLU A 105 -31.67 0.71 -7.74
CA GLU A 105 -33.10 0.97 -7.94
C GLU A 105 -33.86 -0.37 -7.99
N LEU A 106 -33.29 -1.37 -8.68
CA LEU A 106 -33.83 -2.73 -8.71
C LEU A 106 -33.88 -3.38 -7.31
N VAL A 107 -32.84 -3.21 -6.49
CA VAL A 107 -32.86 -3.71 -5.10
C VAL A 107 -33.96 -3.03 -4.28
N THR A 108 -34.19 -1.74 -4.51
CA THR A 108 -35.25 -0.98 -3.84
C THR A 108 -36.64 -1.48 -4.26
N ASP A 109 -36.85 -1.69 -5.56
CA ASP A 109 -38.11 -2.22 -6.11
C ASP A 109 -38.41 -3.65 -5.60
N ILE A 110 -37.37 -4.48 -5.48
CA ILE A 110 -37.47 -5.83 -4.90
C ILE A 110 -37.84 -5.73 -3.42
N LEU A 111 -37.21 -4.83 -2.66
CA LEU A 111 -37.55 -4.61 -1.25
C LEU A 111 -38.99 -4.12 -1.10
N GLU A 112 -39.47 -3.17 -1.90
CA GLU A 112 -40.87 -2.72 -1.86
C GLU A 112 -41.85 -3.87 -2.22
N SER A 113 -41.48 -4.72 -3.17
CA SER A 113 -42.25 -5.92 -3.54
C SER A 113 -42.27 -6.99 -2.45
N LEU A 114 -41.16 -7.15 -1.71
CA LEU A 114 -41.06 -8.08 -0.58
C LEU A 114 -41.78 -7.55 0.66
N HIS A 115 -41.77 -6.24 0.90
CA HIS A 115 -42.50 -5.60 2.01
C HIS A 115 -44.01 -5.56 1.80
N SER A 116 -44.46 -5.51 0.53
CA SER A 116 -45.88 -5.59 0.18
C SER A 116 -46.42 -7.02 0.13
N ALA A 117 -45.54 -8.03 0.12
CA ALA A 117 -45.91 -9.43 0.28
C ALA A 117 -46.12 -9.75 1.77
N GLU A 118 -47.32 -9.50 2.29
CA GLU A 118 -47.72 -9.94 3.64
C GLU A 118 -47.75 -11.48 3.71
N GLY A 119 -46.65 -12.10 4.14
CA GLY A 119 -46.56 -13.53 4.37
C GLY A 119 -45.31 -13.93 5.15
N ASP A 120 -45.48 -14.84 6.11
CA ASP A 120 -44.49 -15.40 7.05
C ASP A 120 -43.43 -16.32 6.36
N ASP A 121 -42.96 -15.93 5.17
CA ASP A 121 -41.98 -16.69 4.40
C ASP A 121 -40.56 -16.38 4.91
N VAL A 122 -39.95 -17.38 5.53
CA VAL A 122 -38.58 -17.33 6.07
C VAL A 122 -37.56 -17.00 5.00
N ALA A 123 -37.77 -17.45 3.75
CA ALA A 123 -36.86 -17.16 2.64
C ALA A 123 -36.97 -15.70 2.17
N ALA A 124 -38.18 -15.13 2.17
CA ALA A 124 -38.40 -13.72 1.88
C ALA A 124 -37.77 -12.84 2.98
N ALA A 125 -37.94 -13.20 4.25
CA ALA A 125 -37.33 -12.49 5.37
C ALA A 125 -35.78 -12.57 5.35
N GLU A 126 -35.22 -13.72 4.96
CA GLU A 126 -33.76 -13.86 4.79
C GLU A 126 -33.25 -13.01 3.63
N LEU A 127 -33.96 -12.99 2.49
CA LEU A 127 -33.61 -12.16 1.34
C LEU A 127 -33.69 -10.67 1.66
N THR A 128 -34.76 -10.23 2.33
CA THR A 128 -34.89 -8.84 2.82
C THR A 128 -33.71 -8.48 3.71
N ARG A 129 -33.33 -9.35 4.66
CA ARG A 129 -32.19 -9.11 5.55
C ARG A 129 -30.85 -8.98 4.80
N ILE A 130 -30.63 -9.76 3.74
CA ILE A 130 -29.40 -9.68 2.91
C ILE A 130 -29.40 -8.40 2.07
N LEU A 131 -30.53 -8.04 1.46
CA LEU A 131 -30.66 -6.85 0.61
C LEU A 131 -30.63 -5.55 1.43
N GLU A 132 -31.01 -5.59 2.70
CA GLU A 132 -30.89 -4.48 3.65
C GLU A 132 -29.50 -4.39 4.31
N GLU A 133 -28.62 -5.37 4.12
CA GLU A 133 -27.31 -5.37 4.75
C GLU A 133 -26.45 -4.23 4.17
N PRO A 134 -25.88 -3.34 5.02
CA PRO A 134 -25.21 -2.13 4.56
C PRO A 134 -24.00 -2.42 3.66
N HIS A 135 -23.34 -3.56 3.85
CA HIS A 135 -22.24 -4.01 3.00
C HIS A 135 -22.72 -4.43 1.61
N PHE A 136 -23.90 -5.05 1.51
CA PHE A 136 -24.47 -5.46 0.24
C PHE A 136 -24.97 -4.25 -0.55
N GLN A 137 -25.67 -3.32 0.10
CA GLN A 137 -26.09 -2.07 -0.53
C GLN A 137 -24.91 -1.24 -1.03
N CYS A 138 -23.86 -1.10 -0.22
CA CYS A 138 -22.65 -0.38 -0.62
C CYS A 138 -21.94 -1.05 -1.82
N LEU A 139 -21.94 -2.39 -1.88
CA LEU A 139 -21.37 -3.13 -3.02
C LEU A 139 -22.13 -2.83 -4.32
N ILE A 140 -23.46 -2.83 -4.28
CA ILE A 140 -24.30 -2.54 -5.45
C ILE A 140 -24.22 -1.06 -5.85
N GLU A 141 -24.15 -0.16 -4.87
CA GLU A 141 -23.91 1.28 -5.10
C GLU A 141 -22.56 1.53 -5.76
N ILE A 142 -21.48 0.88 -5.29
CA ILE A 142 -20.16 0.96 -5.91
C ILE A 142 -20.19 0.38 -7.33
N HIS A 143 -20.90 -0.73 -7.54
CA HIS A 143 -21.07 -1.30 -8.87
C HIS A 143 -21.71 -0.28 -9.82
N ASP A 144 -22.82 0.34 -9.44
CA ASP A 144 -23.50 1.34 -10.27
C ASP A 144 -22.64 2.59 -10.50
N ASN A 145 -21.91 3.05 -9.48
CA ASN A 145 -20.96 4.16 -9.62
C ASN A 145 -19.83 3.84 -10.61
N VAL A 146 -19.33 2.60 -10.61
CA VAL A 146 -18.31 2.14 -11.56
C VAL A 146 -18.91 1.97 -12.96
N ALA A 147 -20.14 1.46 -13.07
CA ALA A 147 -20.88 1.31 -14.32
C ALA A 147 -21.08 2.66 -15.02
N VAL A 148 -21.46 3.70 -14.27
CA VAL A 148 -21.66 5.07 -14.76
C VAL A 148 -20.32 5.82 -14.96
N LYS A 149 -19.18 5.15 -14.77
CA LYS A 149 -17.83 5.74 -14.84
C LYS A 149 -17.64 6.95 -13.91
N SER A 150 -18.30 6.97 -12.76
CA SER A 150 -18.27 8.06 -11.77
C SER A 150 -17.05 8.01 -10.82
N TYR A 151 -15.99 7.28 -11.19
CA TYR A 151 -14.76 7.17 -10.40
C TYR A 151 -13.82 8.40 -10.48
N GLU A 152 -14.26 9.51 -11.09
CA GLU A 152 -13.65 10.82 -10.84
C GLU A 152 -14.14 11.38 -9.49
N MET A 153 -13.38 11.06 -8.44
CA MET A 153 -13.32 11.63 -7.08
C MET A 153 -14.47 12.58 -6.65
N SER A 154 -15.40 12.05 -5.86
CA SER A 154 -16.34 12.80 -5.02
C SER A 154 -15.84 12.79 -3.56
N PRO A 155 -15.83 13.92 -2.82
CA PRO A 155 -15.54 13.90 -1.39
C PRO A 155 -16.75 13.38 -0.59
N THR A 156 -16.48 12.46 0.34
CA THR A 156 -17.44 11.91 1.33
C THR A 156 -17.94 12.96 2.33
N PRO A 157 -19.12 12.78 2.95
CA PRO A 157 -19.66 13.69 3.96
C PRO A 157 -18.89 13.56 5.28
N GLY A 158 -18.36 14.68 5.77
CA GLY A 158 -17.54 14.74 6.98
C GLY A 158 -18.36 14.65 8.27
N SER A 159 -17.89 13.75 9.14
CA SER A 159 -18.10 13.75 10.59
C SER A 159 -17.82 15.14 11.19
N SER A 160 -18.75 15.60 12.01
CA SER A 160 -18.70 16.89 12.71
C SER A 160 -17.48 16.98 13.65
N ARG A 161 -16.55 17.89 13.34
CA ARG A 161 -15.62 18.46 14.33
C ARG A 161 -15.70 19.98 14.23
N VAL A 162 -16.19 20.58 15.31
CA VAL A 162 -16.25 22.01 15.54
C VAL A 162 -14.82 22.55 15.63
N SER A 163 -14.44 23.41 14.70
CA SER A 163 -13.26 24.28 14.82
C SER A 163 -13.73 25.72 14.83
N LEU A 164 -13.49 26.39 15.96
CA LEU A 164 -13.84 27.78 16.21
C LEU A 164 -12.84 28.71 15.49
N SER A 165 -13.43 29.71 14.82
CA SER A 165 -12.94 31.08 14.59
C SER A 165 -11.65 31.32 13.82
N SER A 166 -11.79 31.84 12.59
CA SER A 166 -11.28 33.18 12.23
C SER A 166 -11.71 33.62 10.82
N SER A 167 -12.77 34.42 10.69
CA SER A 167 -12.87 35.45 9.63
C SER A 167 -14.03 36.42 9.93
N LEU A 168 -13.70 37.72 9.98
CA LEU A 168 -14.54 38.87 10.33
C LEU A 168 -15.35 39.40 9.12
N VAL A 169 -16.20 38.58 8.50
CA VAL A 169 -17.11 39.08 7.45
C VAL A 169 -18.52 38.55 7.70
N PRO A 170 -19.59 39.38 7.62
CA PRO A 170 -20.96 38.91 7.79
C PRO A 170 -21.27 37.77 6.80
N PRO A 171 -22.01 36.73 7.23
CA PRO A 171 -22.30 35.55 6.40
C PRO A 171 -23.07 35.85 5.10
N ASP A 172 -23.59 37.07 4.94
CA ASP A 172 -24.40 37.51 3.80
C ASP A 172 -23.71 38.59 2.93
N ALA A 173 -22.39 38.78 3.04
CA ALA A 173 -21.69 39.79 2.26
C ALA A 173 -21.56 39.37 0.77
N VAL A 174 -22.43 39.94 -0.06
CA VAL A 174 -22.43 39.72 -1.51
C VAL A 174 -21.23 40.44 -2.16
N ARG A 175 -20.52 39.73 -3.04
CA ARG A 175 -19.36 40.24 -3.80
C ARG A 175 -19.74 40.44 -5.27
N MET A 176 -19.43 41.61 -5.81
CA MET A 176 -19.49 41.85 -7.26
C MET A 176 -18.13 41.54 -7.87
N ILE A 177 -18.08 40.69 -8.89
CA ILE A 177 -16.85 40.37 -9.61
C ILE A 177 -17.05 40.61 -11.11
N GLY A 178 -16.03 41.15 -11.77
CA GLY A 178 -15.97 41.23 -13.23
C GLY A 178 -15.04 40.14 -13.75
N ILE A 179 -15.57 39.25 -14.60
CA ILE A 179 -14.78 38.20 -15.25
C ILE A 179 -14.66 38.48 -16.75
N GLN A 180 -13.50 38.19 -17.32
CA GLN A 180 -13.26 38.30 -18.76
C GLN A 180 -13.60 36.98 -19.46
N LYS A 181 -14.49 37.02 -20.46
CA LYS A 181 -14.88 35.87 -21.29
C LYS A 181 -14.60 36.16 -22.77
N ARG A 182 -13.82 35.30 -23.44
CA ARG A 182 -13.65 35.38 -24.91
C ARG A 182 -14.89 34.80 -25.62
N ALA A 183 -15.23 35.35 -26.78
CA ALA A 183 -16.35 34.86 -27.58
C ALA A 183 -16.16 33.36 -27.92
N GLY A 184 -17.17 32.53 -27.62
CA GLY A 184 -17.14 31.09 -27.84
C GLY A 184 -16.31 30.26 -26.83
N GLU A 185 -15.58 30.88 -25.89
CA GLU A 185 -14.83 30.16 -24.85
C GLU A 185 -15.75 29.82 -23.67
N PRO A 186 -15.83 28.54 -23.24
CA PRO A 186 -16.56 28.19 -22.02
C PRO A 186 -15.84 28.72 -20.79
N LEU A 187 -16.58 29.13 -19.76
CA LEU A 187 -16.02 29.59 -18.49
C LEU A 187 -15.24 28.51 -17.75
N GLY A 188 -15.54 27.25 -18.06
CA GLY A 188 -14.93 26.08 -17.44
C GLY A 188 -15.32 25.94 -15.97
N VAL A 189 -16.59 26.18 -15.66
CA VAL A 189 -17.19 25.91 -14.36
C VAL A 189 -18.39 24.99 -14.55
N THR A 190 -18.65 24.16 -13.55
CA THR A 190 -19.88 23.35 -13.48
C THR A 190 -20.70 23.81 -12.30
N PHE A 191 -22.02 23.79 -12.47
CA PHE A 191 -22.97 24.23 -11.46
C PHE A 191 -23.79 23.05 -10.94
N ARG A 192 -24.23 23.16 -9.70
CA ARG A 192 -25.31 22.35 -9.12
C ARG A 192 -26.36 23.28 -8.55
N VAL A 193 -27.60 22.82 -8.43
CA VAL A 193 -28.66 23.59 -7.77
C VAL A 193 -28.79 23.12 -6.33
N GLU A 194 -28.56 24.01 -5.37
CA GLU A 194 -28.84 23.76 -3.95
C GLU A 194 -29.84 24.81 -3.46
N GLY A 195 -30.98 24.38 -2.92
CA GLY A 195 -32.01 25.30 -2.43
C GLY A 195 -32.62 26.23 -3.49
N GLY A 196 -32.55 25.85 -4.77
CA GLY A 196 -33.01 26.70 -5.89
C GLY A 196 -32.02 27.78 -6.32
N ALA A 197 -30.76 27.73 -5.88
CA ALA A 197 -29.71 28.66 -6.33
C ALA A 197 -28.56 27.92 -7.04
N PRO A 198 -27.95 28.51 -8.09
CA PRO A 198 -26.83 27.90 -8.79
C PRO A 198 -25.53 28.06 -8.00
N VAL A 199 -25.00 26.93 -7.53
CA VAL A 199 -23.77 26.82 -6.75
C VAL A 199 -22.66 26.24 -7.62
N ILE A 200 -21.46 26.82 -7.57
CA ILE A 200 -20.29 26.30 -8.30
C ILE A 200 -19.88 24.96 -7.69
N ARG A 201 -19.96 23.88 -8.47
CA ARG A 201 -19.56 22.53 -8.06
C ARG A 201 -18.08 22.24 -8.34
N ARG A 202 -17.58 22.66 -9.50
CA ARG A 202 -16.20 22.39 -9.95
C ARG A 202 -15.74 23.52 -10.86
N ILE A 203 -14.47 23.88 -10.75
CA ILE A 203 -13.76 24.77 -11.67
C ILE A 203 -12.75 23.92 -12.44
N LEU A 204 -12.81 23.93 -13.77
CA LEU A 204 -11.93 23.17 -14.65
C LEU A 204 -10.55 23.82 -14.70
N HIS A 205 -9.51 23.01 -14.52
CA HIS A 205 -8.12 23.47 -14.57
C HIS A 205 -7.79 24.07 -15.95
N GLY A 206 -7.06 25.19 -15.98
CA GLY A 206 -6.72 25.90 -17.22
C GLY A 206 -7.84 26.74 -17.85
N SER A 207 -9.06 26.72 -17.32
CA SER A 207 -10.20 27.51 -17.81
C SER A 207 -10.07 29.03 -17.59
N ALA A 208 -10.92 29.82 -18.25
CA ALA A 208 -10.95 31.27 -18.09
C ALA A 208 -11.15 31.70 -16.63
N ILE A 209 -11.99 30.98 -15.88
CA ILE A 209 -12.22 31.23 -14.46
C ILE A 209 -11.03 30.80 -13.60
N ALA A 210 -10.44 29.62 -13.88
CA ALA A 210 -9.27 29.15 -13.13
C ALA A 210 -8.07 30.11 -13.25
N ARG A 211 -7.86 30.72 -14.42
CA ARG A 211 -6.77 31.70 -14.64
C ARG A 211 -6.98 33.02 -13.91
N GLN A 212 -8.23 33.40 -13.67
CA GLN A 212 -8.58 34.66 -13.00
C GLN A 212 -8.64 34.53 -11.48
N GLY A 213 -8.97 33.33 -10.95
CA GLY A 213 -8.96 33.05 -9.51
C GLY A 213 -9.99 33.83 -8.68
N LEU A 214 -11.02 34.40 -9.34
CA LEU A 214 -12.01 35.27 -8.69
C LEU A 214 -13.22 34.50 -8.14
N LEU A 215 -13.40 33.24 -8.55
CA LEU A 215 -14.49 32.34 -8.15
C LEU A 215 -13.92 31.09 -7.49
N HIS A 216 -14.64 30.56 -6.51
CA HIS A 216 -14.28 29.35 -5.78
C HIS A 216 -15.40 28.30 -5.86
N VAL A 217 -15.03 27.05 -5.63
CA VAL A 217 -16.02 25.97 -5.48
C VAL A 217 -16.87 26.27 -4.25
N GLY A 218 -18.19 26.20 -4.42
CA GLY A 218 -19.19 26.53 -3.41
C GLY A 218 -19.78 27.93 -3.56
N ASP A 219 -19.16 28.85 -4.31
CA ASP A 219 -19.72 30.19 -4.52
C ASP A 219 -21.11 30.08 -5.18
N VAL A 220 -22.07 30.88 -4.69
CA VAL A 220 -23.43 30.94 -5.26
C VAL A 220 -23.52 32.13 -6.19
N ILE A 221 -23.96 31.91 -7.44
CA ILE A 221 -24.19 33.00 -8.39
C ILE A 221 -25.61 33.53 -8.21
N LEU A 222 -25.73 34.81 -7.84
CA LEU A 222 -27.01 35.48 -7.63
C LEU A 222 -27.48 36.23 -8.89
N GLU A 223 -26.58 36.94 -9.55
CA GLU A 223 -26.89 37.72 -10.76
C GLU A 223 -25.75 37.62 -11.79
N VAL A 224 -26.11 37.66 -13.07
CA VAL A 224 -25.19 37.75 -14.21
C VAL A 224 -25.60 38.92 -15.08
N ASP A 225 -24.71 39.91 -15.24
CA ASP A 225 -24.97 41.14 -16.00
C ASP A 225 -26.30 41.83 -15.62
N GLY A 226 -26.65 41.80 -14.33
CA GLY A 226 -27.89 42.37 -13.78
C GLY A 226 -29.14 41.50 -13.92
N HIS A 227 -29.04 40.31 -14.51
CA HIS A 227 -30.12 39.34 -14.56
C HIS A 227 -30.06 38.43 -13.33
N ALA A 228 -31.14 38.44 -12.53
CA ALA A 228 -31.25 37.57 -11.37
C ALA A 228 -31.38 36.11 -11.81
N MET A 229 -30.55 35.25 -11.23
CA MET A 229 -30.56 33.83 -11.57
C MET A 229 -31.72 33.13 -10.86
N GLY A 230 -32.64 32.58 -11.65
CA GLY A 230 -33.65 31.65 -11.16
C GLY A 230 -33.05 30.29 -10.81
N GLY A 231 -33.88 29.41 -10.23
CA GLY A 231 -33.45 28.05 -9.84
C GLY A 231 -33.21 27.07 -10.99
N ASP A 232 -33.33 27.50 -12.25
CA ASP A 232 -33.05 26.68 -13.42
C ASP A 232 -31.59 26.86 -13.89
N PRO A 233 -30.75 25.83 -13.81
CA PRO A 233 -29.35 25.90 -14.25
C PRO A 233 -29.20 26.03 -15.76
N LYS A 234 -30.25 25.76 -16.56
CA LYS A 234 -30.23 25.96 -18.02
C LYS A 234 -30.21 27.44 -18.40
N GLU A 235 -30.94 28.27 -17.67
CA GLU A 235 -30.97 29.72 -17.87
C GLU A 235 -29.57 30.32 -17.70
N LEU A 236 -28.81 29.86 -16.69
CA LEU A 236 -27.43 30.27 -16.47
C LEU A 236 -26.51 29.89 -17.63
N GLN A 237 -26.68 28.68 -18.16
CA GLN A 237 -25.86 28.19 -19.27
C GLN A 237 -26.16 28.96 -20.56
N GLU A 238 -27.42 29.27 -20.84
CA GLU A 238 -27.81 30.06 -22.01
C GLU A 238 -27.29 31.50 -21.92
N LEU A 239 -27.49 32.16 -20.77
CA LEU A 239 -27.01 33.53 -20.56
C LEU A 239 -25.48 33.61 -20.69
N LEU A 240 -24.77 32.69 -20.05
CA LEU A 240 -23.31 32.65 -20.10
C LEU A 240 -22.77 32.19 -21.44
N LYS A 241 -23.55 31.51 -22.29
CA LYS A 241 -23.11 31.11 -23.63
C LYS A 241 -22.97 32.31 -24.56
N ASP A 242 -23.92 33.23 -24.49
CA ASP A 242 -24.03 34.38 -25.40
C ASP A 242 -23.22 35.60 -24.95
N CYS A 243 -22.83 35.68 -23.67
CA CYS A 243 -21.96 36.77 -23.19
C CYS A 243 -20.55 36.70 -23.80
N SER A 244 -19.96 37.85 -24.13
CA SER A 244 -18.53 37.96 -24.46
C SER A 244 -18.00 39.33 -24.00
N GLY A 245 -16.72 39.39 -23.62
CA GLY A 245 -16.12 40.54 -22.96
C GLY A 245 -16.21 40.45 -21.43
N THR A 246 -16.42 41.60 -20.77
CA THR A 246 -16.54 41.67 -19.31
C THR A 246 -17.94 41.23 -18.89
N VAL A 247 -18.05 40.14 -18.13
CA VAL A 247 -19.29 39.68 -17.51
C VAL A 247 -19.24 40.02 -16.03
N THR A 248 -20.26 40.70 -15.53
CA THR A 248 -20.37 41.08 -14.13
C THR A 248 -21.21 40.07 -13.39
N LEU A 249 -20.64 39.44 -12.36
CA LEU A 249 -21.34 38.47 -11.53
C LEU A 249 -21.53 39.02 -10.12
N LYS A 250 -22.73 38.84 -9.59
CA LYS A 250 -23.03 39.03 -8.18
C LYS A 250 -22.99 37.68 -7.51
N VAL A 251 -22.06 37.47 -6.58
CA VAL A 251 -21.82 36.17 -5.96
C VAL A 251 -21.91 36.24 -4.46
N LEU A 252 -22.51 35.21 -3.86
CA LEU A 252 -22.40 34.94 -2.43
C LEU A 252 -21.20 34.02 -2.23
N PRO A 253 -20.09 34.50 -1.63
CA PRO A 253 -18.89 33.69 -1.44
C PRO A 253 -19.18 32.51 -0.51
N SER A 254 -18.72 31.32 -0.88
CA SER A 254 -18.67 30.22 0.08
C SER A 254 -17.41 30.39 0.90
N TYR A 255 -17.56 30.77 2.17
CA TYR A 255 -16.45 30.79 3.14
C TYR A 255 -15.93 29.37 3.49
N ARG A 256 -16.12 28.39 2.62
CA ARG A 256 -15.50 27.08 2.74
C ARG A 256 -14.14 27.17 2.08
N GLU A 257 -13.10 27.39 2.87
CA GLU A 257 -11.74 27.14 2.42
C GLU A 257 -11.70 25.73 1.81
N PRO A 258 -11.14 25.55 0.60
CA PRO A 258 -10.94 24.22 0.05
C PRO A 258 -10.13 23.42 1.07
N PRO A 259 -10.48 22.14 1.35
CA PRO A 259 -9.70 21.32 2.25
C PRO A 259 -8.25 21.35 1.77
N ALA A 260 -7.33 21.66 2.69
CA ALA A 260 -5.91 21.68 2.37
C ALA A 260 -5.54 20.36 1.66
N PRO A 261 -4.70 20.42 0.61
CA PRO A 261 -4.29 19.22 -0.09
C PRO A 261 -3.73 18.21 0.93
N PRO A 262 -4.01 16.91 0.75
CA PRO A 262 -3.55 15.89 1.68
C PRO A 262 -2.02 15.98 1.79
N GLN A 263 -1.53 16.23 3.00
CA GLN A 263 -0.11 16.32 3.26
C GLN A 263 0.47 14.91 3.18
N VAL A 264 1.43 14.71 2.27
CA VAL A 264 2.12 13.43 2.09
C VAL A 264 3.44 13.49 2.82
N PHE A 265 3.64 12.60 3.79
CA PHE A 265 4.92 12.42 4.46
C PHE A 265 5.55 11.10 4.07
N LEU A 266 6.83 11.12 3.72
CA LEU A 266 7.60 9.95 3.30
C LEU A 266 8.78 9.73 4.24
N LYS A 267 9.04 8.46 4.58
CA LYS A 267 10.24 7.99 5.25
C LYS A 267 11.12 7.27 4.22
N PRO A 268 12.31 7.78 3.87
CA PRO A 268 13.20 7.13 2.92
C PRO A 268 13.93 5.95 3.56
N HIS A 269 14.11 4.87 2.79
CA HIS A 269 14.87 3.68 3.17
C HIS A 269 16.29 3.66 2.59
N PHE A 270 16.75 4.78 2.04
CA PHE A 270 18.09 4.94 1.47
C PHE A 270 18.64 6.33 1.82
N LYS A 271 19.94 6.52 1.60
CA LYS A 271 20.60 7.82 1.73
C LYS A 271 20.69 8.48 0.37
N TYR A 272 20.42 9.77 0.32
CA TYR A 272 20.57 10.57 -0.89
C TYR A 272 21.54 11.73 -0.66
N ASN A 273 22.49 11.89 -1.58
CA ASN A 273 23.40 13.02 -1.61
C ASN A 273 23.35 13.70 -2.99
N PRO A 274 22.76 14.90 -3.10
CA PRO A 274 22.63 15.62 -4.37
C PRO A 274 23.99 16.02 -4.96
N ALA A 275 25.03 16.21 -4.14
CA ALA A 275 26.36 16.57 -4.63
C ALA A 275 26.99 15.46 -5.50
N THR A 276 26.63 14.21 -5.24
CA THR A 276 27.11 13.04 -6.00
C THR A 276 26.20 12.65 -7.16
N ASP A 277 25.05 13.29 -7.29
CA ASP A 277 24.07 12.97 -8.31
C ASP A 277 24.37 13.75 -9.60
N ASN A 278 24.49 13.04 -10.72
CA ASN A 278 24.73 13.61 -12.04
C ASN A 278 23.43 13.81 -12.84
N LEU A 279 22.32 13.26 -12.37
CA LEU A 279 21.01 13.35 -13.02
C LEU A 279 20.16 14.50 -12.46
N ILE A 280 20.57 15.11 -11.33
CA ILE A 280 19.84 16.21 -10.72
C ILE A 280 19.93 17.46 -11.61
N PRO A 281 18.80 18.16 -11.89
CA PRO A 281 18.80 19.34 -12.76
C PRO A 281 19.69 20.46 -12.25
N CYS A 282 19.70 20.68 -10.93
CA CYS A 282 20.57 21.64 -10.27
C CYS A 282 20.96 21.11 -8.89
N ARG A 283 22.28 20.97 -8.64
CA ARG A 283 22.79 20.38 -7.39
C ARG A 283 22.54 21.26 -6.17
N GLU A 284 22.50 22.57 -6.36
CA GLU A 284 22.34 23.57 -5.29
C GLU A 284 20.94 23.53 -4.66
N VAL A 285 19.93 23.12 -5.42
CA VAL A 285 18.55 22.97 -4.94
C VAL A 285 18.24 21.54 -4.49
N GLY A 286 19.22 20.64 -4.50
CA GLY A 286 19.02 19.26 -4.07
C GLY A 286 18.92 19.15 -2.55
N LEU A 287 17.94 18.39 -2.06
CA LEU A 287 17.76 18.12 -0.64
C LEU A 287 18.43 16.80 -0.26
N ALA A 288 19.50 16.86 0.51
CA ALA A 288 20.13 15.67 1.08
C ALA A 288 19.25 15.08 2.19
N PHE A 289 19.22 13.75 2.29
CA PHE A 289 18.55 13.05 3.39
C PHE A 289 19.24 11.72 3.70
N SER A 290 19.03 11.27 4.93
CA SER A 290 19.45 9.96 5.42
C SER A 290 18.25 9.04 5.61
N ARG A 291 18.54 7.74 5.74
CA ARG A 291 17.52 6.75 6.04
C ARG A 291 16.85 7.07 7.36
N GLY A 292 15.52 7.08 7.37
CA GLY A 292 14.71 7.30 8.58
C GLY A 292 14.30 8.75 8.81
N ASP A 293 14.84 9.70 8.04
CA ASP A 293 14.34 11.08 7.99
C ASP A 293 12.85 11.10 7.62
N VAL A 294 12.14 12.19 7.93
CA VAL A 294 10.76 12.36 7.49
C VAL A 294 10.68 13.56 6.55
N LEU A 295 10.20 13.30 5.34
CA LEU A 295 10.13 14.26 4.25
C LEU A 295 8.67 14.61 3.99
N HIS A 296 8.32 15.89 4.09
CA HIS A 296 7.02 16.40 3.65
C HIS A 296 7.08 16.69 2.15
N VAL A 297 6.34 15.93 1.34
CA VAL A 297 6.32 16.12 -0.11
C VAL A 297 5.37 17.26 -0.46
N VAL A 298 5.93 18.32 -1.05
CA VAL A 298 5.21 19.53 -1.44
C VAL A 298 4.70 19.44 -2.87
N ASN A 299 5.49 18.87 -3.79
CA ASN A 299 5.12 18.74 -5.20
C ASN A 299 5.63 17.41 -5.79
N LYS A 300 4.75 16.72 -6.54
CA LYS A 300 5.01 15.45 -7.26
C LYS A 300 4.81 15.55 -8.78
N GLU A 301 4.62 16.74 -9.33
CA GLU A 301 4.31 16.98 -10.75
C GLU A 301 5.40 16.43 -11.69
N ASP A 302 6.67 16.62 -11.35
CA ASP A 302 7.76 16.02 -12.12
C ASP A 302 7.91 14.53 -11.76
N PRO A 303 7.85 13.63 -12.76
CA PRO A 303 7.87 12.18 -12.54
C PRO A 303 9.22 11.65 -12.06
N ASN A 304 10.31 12.43 -12.15
CA ASN A 304 11.66 12.06 -11.77
C ASN A 304 12.12 12.80 -10.50
N TRP A 305 11.71 14.04 -10.30
CA TRP A 305 12.19 14.92 -9.22
C TRP A 305 11.03 15.51 -8.42
N TRP A 306 10.91 15.14 -7.16
CA TRP A 306 9.90 15.71 -6.29
C TRP A 306 10.48 16.86 -5.47
N GLN A 307 9.63 17.82 -5.11
CA GLN A 307 9.99 18.85 -4.14
C GLN A 307 9.50 18.42 -2.76
N ALA A 308 10.42 18.40 -1.79
CA ALA A 308 10.10 18.01 -0.43
C ALA A 308 10.82 18.90 0.60
N THR A 309 10.31 18.90 1.82
CA THR A 309 10.91 19.55 2.99
C THR A 309 11.34 18.49 3.99
N ASN A 310 12.59 18.52 4.44
CA ASN A 310 13.04 17.63 5.51
C ASN A 310 12.56 18.19 6.86
N LEU A 311 11.75 17.44 7.61
CA LEU A 311 11.18 17.94 8.86
C LEU A 311 12.19 18.07 10.01
N VAL A 312 13.33 17.39 9.91
CA VAL A 312 14.40 17.47 10.92
C VAL A 312 15.26 18.70 10.68
N VAL A 313 15.63 18.96 9.42
CA VAL A 313 16.54 20.05 9.04
C VAL A 313 15.77 21.36 8.80
N GLY A 314 14.53 21.28 8.31
CA GLY A 314 13.70 22.41 7.90
C GLY A 314 13.90 22.86 6.45
N ASP A 315 14.91 22.32 5.76
CA ASP A 315 15.25 22.70 4.38
C ASP A 315 14.29 22.09 3.35
N THR A 316 14.07 22.82 2.26
CA THR A 316 13.25 22.39 1.12
C THR A 316 14.11 22.30 -0.14
N GLY A 317 13.93 21.23 -0.90
CA GLY A 317 14.65 21.04 -2.16
C GLY A 317 14.17 19.83 -2.95
N LEU A 318 14.90 19.51 -4.01
CA LEU A 318 14.61 18.40 -4.90
C LEU A 318 15.12 17.08 -4.32
N ILE A 319 14.26 16.08 -4.35
CA ILE A 319 14.56 14.68 -4.03
C ILE A 319 14.24 13.79 -5.24
N PRO A 320 14.94 12.67 -5.43
CA PRO A 320 14.57 11.71 -6.47
C PRO A 320 13.19 11.14 -6.17
N SER A 321 12.30 11.16 -7.16
CA SER A 321 11.00 10.49 -7.07
C SER A 321 11.17 8.98 -6.82
N GLN A 322 10.10 8.35 -6.34
CA GLN A 322 10.04 6.90 -6.23
C GLN A 322 10.38 6.20 -7.57
N PHE A 323 9.80 6.68 -8.66
CA PHE A 323 10.01 6.12 -10.00
C PHE A 323 11.47 6.21 -10.46
N LEU A 324 12.13 7.36 -10.24
CA LEU A 324 13.55 7.53 -10.58
C LEU A 324 14.44 6.57 -9.78
N GLU A 325 14.16 6.42 -8.49
CA GLU A 325 14.95 5.56 -7.62
C GLU A 325 14.72 4.06 -7.92
N GLU A 326 13.49 3.66 -8.24
CA GLU A 326 13.19 2.31 -8.71
C GLU A 326 13.94 1.98 -10.00
N LYS A 327 13.97 2.92 -10.96
CA LYS A 327 14.79 2.78 -12.17
C LYS A 327 16.27 2.59 -11.82
N ARG A 328 16.84 3.45 -10.98
CA ARG A 328 18.25 3.35 -10.56
C ARG A 328 18.55 1.96 -10.03
N LYS A 329 17.72 1.45 -9.11
CA LYS A 329 17.91 0.14 -8.49
C LYS A 329 17.65 -1.04 -9.44
N ALA A 330 16.74 -0.91 -10.40
CA ALA A 330 16.47 -1.93 -11.41
C ALA A 330 17.64 -2.13 -12.40
N PHE A 331 18.41 -1.08 -12.68
CA PHE A 331 19.55 -1.13 -13.61
C PHE A 331 20.89 -1.46 -12.94
N VAL A 332 20.97 -1.54 -11.60
CA VAL A 332 22.18 -2.04 -10.93
C VAL A 332 22.28 -3.55 -11.13
N ARG A 333 23.27 -4.01 -11.92
CA ARG A 333 23.71 -5.41 -11.87
C ARG A 333 24.08 -5.71 -10.42
N ARG A 334 23.32 -6.56 -9.75
CA ARG A 334 23.71 -7.03 -8.41
C ARG A 334 24.98 -7.86 -8.54
N ASP A 335 25.93 -7.58 -7.67
CA ASP A 335 27.10 -8.42 -7.48
C ASP A 335 26.65 -9.85 -7.26
N TRP A 336 27.01 -10.71 -8.21
CA TRP A 336 26.87 -12.15 -8.07
C TRP A 336 27.82 -12.54 -6.94
N ASP A 337 27.29 -12.99 -5.79
CA ASP A 337 28.09 -13.51 -4.69
C ASP A 337 29.01 -14.63 -5.21
N SER A 338 30.25 -14.26 -5.53
CA SER A 338 31.31 -15.17 -5.90
C SER A 338 31.79 -15.89 -4.65
N SER A 339 31.17 -17.01 -4.36
CA SER A 339 31.77 -18.10 -3.60
C SER A 339 31.47 -19.40 -4.33
N GLY A 340 32.30 -19.66 -5.34
CA GLY A 340 32.31 -20.88 -6.14
C GLY A 340 33.43 -20.80 -7.18
N MET A 341 34.45 -21.66 -7.01
CA MET A 341 35.68 -21.73 -7.81
C MET A 341 35.49 -21.80 -9.34
N LEU A 342 36.54 -21.29 -10.00
CA LEU A 342 37.16 -21.68 -11.28
C LEU A 342 36.57 -21.19 -12.62
N CYS A 343 37.37 -20.34 -13.26
CA CYS A 343 37.83 -20.38 -14.66
C CYS A 343 36.86 -20.84 -15.76
N GLY A 344 36.56 -19.91 -16.68
CA GLY A 344 36.68 -20.07 -18.14
C GLY A 344 36.06 -21.28 -18.84
N THR A 345 35.30 -20.99 -19.89
CA THR A 345 34.90 -21.85 -21.03
C THR A 345 33.53 -22.57 -21.00
N MET A 346 32.69 -22.11 -21.94
CA MET A 346 31.79 -22.85 -22.84
C MET A 346 30.38 -23.27 -22.38
N THR A 347 29.41 -22.67 -23.08
CA THR A 347 28.21 -23.27 -23.69
C THR A 347 27.42 -24.32 -22.87
N GLY A 348 26.48 -23.83 -22.07
CA GLY A 348 25.35 -24.64 -21.60
C GLY A 348 24.06 -23.83 -21.64
N LYS A 349 23.14 -24.17 -22.54
CA LYS A 349 21.75 -23.68 -22.51
C LYS A 349 21.12 -24.09 -21.17
N LYS A 350 21.20 -23.23 -20.15
CA LYS A 350 20.43 -23.41 -18.91
C LYS A 350 18.95 -23.36 -19.29
N LYS A 351 18.28 -24.52 -19.24
CA LYS A 351 16.82 -24.62 -19.34
C LYS A 351 16.20 -23.55 -18.45
N LYS A 352 15.41 -22.64 -19.04
CA LYS A 352 14.50 -21.76 -18.28
C LYS A 352 13.64 -22.67 -17.41
N LYS A 353 13.99 -22.83 -16.14
CA LYS A 353 13.08 -23.39 -15.13
C LYS A 353 11.90 -22.44 -15.10
N LYS A 354 10.74 -22.88 -15.58
CA LYS A 354 9.46 -22.25 -15.26
C LYS A 354 9.38 -22.25 -13.73
N MET A 355 9.61 -21.08 -13.12
CA MET A 355 9.50 -20.90 -11.68
C MET A 355 8.01 -20.97 -11.35
N MET A 356 7.55 -22.11 -10.82
CA MET A 356 6.28 -22.15 -10.09
C MET A 356 6.48 -21.43 -8.75
N TYR A 357 5.52 -20.58 -8.39
CA TYR A 357 5.42 -19.97 -7.06
C TYR A 357 5.35 -21.06 -6.01
N LEU A 358 6.45 -21.27 -5.28
CA LEU A 358 6.49 -22.08 -4.08
C LEU A 358 6.76 -21.11 -2.93
N THR A 359 5.79 -20.96 -2.04
CA THR A 359 5.84 -20.08 -0.85
C THR A 359 7.11 -20.30 0.00
N SER A 360 7.67 -21.52 -0.02
CA SER A 360 8.93 -21.90 0.64
C SER A 360 10.18 -21.19 0.08
N LYS A 361 10.08 -20.46 -1.04
CA LYS A 361 11.15 -19.68 -1.67
C LYS A 361 10.98 -18.17 -1.57
N ASN A 362 10.14 -17.67 -0.66
CA ASN A 362 9.96 -16.22 -0.46
C ASN A 362 11.27 -15.45 -0.25
N ALA A 363 12.29 -16.06 0.38
CA ALA A 363 13.61 -15.44 0.60
C ALA A 363 14.36 -15.02 -0.69
N GLU A 364 14.06 -15.63 -1.84
CA GLU A 364 14.57 -15.17 -3.13
C GLU A 364 13.78 -13.99 -3.68
N PHE A 365 12.47 -13.92 -3.43
CA PHE A 365 11.60 -12.83 -3.87
C PHE A 365 11.78 -11.55 -3.07
N ASP A 366 12.05 -11.64 -1.76
CA ASP A 366 12.34 -10.48 -0.91
C ASP A 366 13.52 -9.66 -1.42
N ARG A 367 14.47 -10.33 -2.08
CA ARG A 367 15.59 -9.65 -2.70
C ARG A 367 15.11 -8.69 -3.77
N TYR A 368 13.96 -8.88 -4.41
CA TYR A 368 13.46 -8.04 -5.49
C TYR A 368 12.53 -6.92 -5.02
N GLU A 369 12.23 -6.81 -3.72
CA GLU A 369 11.45 -5.69 -3.18
C GLU A 369 12.30 -4.41 -3.23
N LEU A 370 11.89 -3.45 -4.07
CA LEU A 370 12.57 -2.17 -4.24
C LEU A 370 12.07 -1.17 -3.21
N GLN A 371 12.73 -1.14 -2.07
CA GLN A 371 12.33 -0.27 -0.96
C GLN A 371 12.98 1.10 -1.10
N THR A 372 12.18 2.09 -1.49
CA THR A 372 12.62 3.48 -1.73
C THR A 372 12.08 4.40 -0.64
N TYR A 373 10.77 4.60 -0.63
CA TYR A 373 10.05 5.43 0.33
C TYR A 373 8.90 4.64 0.96
N GLU A 374 8.58 4.95 2.21
CA GLU A 374 7.38 4.50 2.90
C GLU A 374 6.55 5.72 3.28
N GLU A 375 5.25 5.69 2.95
CA GLU A 375 4.34 6.77 3.36
C GLU A 375 3.99 6.63 4.84
N VAL A 376 4.12 7.73 5.58
CA VAL A 376 3.96 7.75 7.04
C VAL A 376 2.95 8.80 7.49
N ALA A 377 2.27 8.50 8.60
CA ALA A 377 1.38 9.41 9.30
C ALA A 377 1.93 9.69 10.71
N ARG A 378 1.75 10.93 11.18
CA ARG A 378 2.12 11.33 12.54
C ARG A 378 0.98 11.01 13.49
N MET A 379 1.24 10.11 14.43
CA MET A 379 0.31 9.72 15.49
C MET A 379 0.69 10.41 16.82
N PRO A 380 -0.30 10.75 17.67
CA PRO A 380 -0.02 11.19 19.04
C PRO A 380 0.74 10.10 19.82
N PRO A 381 1.38 10.43 20.96
CA PRO A 381 2.08 9.44 21.77
C PRO A 381 1.19 8.25 22.12
N PHE A 382 1.69 7.03 21.89
CA PHE A 382 0.95 5.80 22.17
C PHE A 382 1.89 4.63 22.48
N GLN A 383 1.40 3.67 23.26
CA GLN A 383 2.16 2.45 23.55
C GLN A 383 2.07 1.47 22.38
N ARG A 384 3.23 1.01 21.90
CA ARG A 384 3.31 -0.03 20.86
C ARG A 384 2.80 -1.37 21.40
N LYS A 385 2.06 -2.10 20.55
CA LYS A 385 1.57 -3.44 20.90
C LYS A 385 2.71 -4.45 21.00
N THR A 386 3.71 -4.36 20.11
CA THR A 386 4.85 -5.28 20.10
C THR A 386 6.20 -4.55 20.04
N LEU A 387 7.17 -5.08 20.79
CA LEU A 387 8.59 -4.68 20.74
C LEU A 387 9.39 -5.87 20.18
N VAL A 388 9.95 -5.72 18.99
CA VAL A 388 10.60 -6.82 18.28
C VAL A 388 12.11 -6.63 18.30
N LEU A 389 12.82 -7.56 18.95
CA LEU A 389 14.28 -7.57 19.05
C LEU A 389 14.87 -8.50 17.99
N ILE A 390 15.51 -7.92 16.99
CA ILE A 390 16.16 -8.62 15.87
C ILE A 390 17.68 -8.57 16.03
N GLY A 391 18.38 -9.64 15.67
CA GLY A 391 19.83 -9.68 15.82
C GLY A 391 20.39 -11.10 15.72
N ALA A 392 21.71 -11.20 15.57
CA ALA A 392 22.39 -12.49 15.50
C ALA A 392 22.16 -13.35 16.75
N GLN A 393 22.35 -14.66 16.62
CA GLN A 393 22.31 -15.55 17.78
C GLN A 393 23.47 -15.21 18.74
N GLY A 394 23.20 -15.13 20.04
CA GLY A 394 24.22 -14.82 21.05
C GLY A 394 24.52 -13.33 21.25
N VAL A 395 23.88 -12.42 20.50
CA VAL A 395 24.12 -10.96 20.61
C VAL A 395 23.49 -10.30 21.85
N GLY A 396 22.82 -11.06 22.73
CA GLY A 396 22.24 -10.55 23.98
C GLY A 396 20.75 -10.16 23.96
N ARG A 397 20.01 -10.46 22.87
CA ARG A 397 18.56 -10.18 22.76
C ARG A 397 17.74 -10.69 23.95
N ARG A 398 17.96 -11.95 24.34
CA ARG A 398 17.25 -12.59 25.47
C ARG A 398 17.54 -11.90 26.80
N SER A 399 18.78 -11.45 27.03
CA SER A 399 19.18 -10.75 28.25
C SER A 399 18.47 -9.40 28.37
N LEU A 400 18.45 -8.63 27.28
CA LEU A 400 17.73 -7.34 27.21
C LEU A 400 16.22 -7.53 27.42
N LYS A 401 15.62 -8.50 26.72
CA LYS A 401 14.20 -8.86 26.87
C LYS A 401 13.85 -9.17 28.32
N ASN A 402 14.57 -10.11 28.93
CA ASN A 402 14.28 -10.56 30.29
C ASN A 402 14.41 -9.41 31.29
N ARG A 403 15.42 -8.56 31.13
CA ARG A 403 15.62 -7.40 32.01
C ARG A 403 14.47 -6.39 31.91
N LEU A 404 13.97 -6.09 30.70
CA LEU A 404 12.80 -5.21 30.52
C LEU A 404 11.57 -5.77 31.27
N ILE A 405 11.31 -7.08 31.13
CA ILE A 405 10.16 -7.74 31.77
C ILE A 405 10.29 -7.69 33.29
N VAL A 406 11.49 -7.94 33.84
CA VAL A 406 11.72 -7.91 35.30
C VAL A 406 11.54 -6.50 35.88
N ILE A 407 11.99 -5.46 35.16
CA ILE A 407 11.86 -4.07 35.64
C ILE A 407 10.40 -3.63 35.68
N ASN A 408 9.59 -4.01 34.68
CA ASN A 408 8.18 -3.62 34.65
C ASN A 408 7.27 -4.75 34.10
N PRO A 409 6.92 -5.74 34.94
CA PRO A 409 6.11 -6.89 34.53
C PRO A 409 4.65 -6.52 34.23
N LEU A 410 4.19 -5.35 34.68
CA LEU A 410 2.86 -4.83 34.39
C LEU A 410 2.78 -4.15 33.02
N LYS A 411 3.91 -3.67 32.49
CA LYS A 411 3.99 -3.03 31.16
C LYS A 411 4.41 -4.00 30.07
N TYR A 412 5.29 -4.94 30.39
CA TYR A 412 5.90 -5.84 29.41
C TYR A 412 5.48 -7.29 29.63
N GLY A 413 5.27 -8.01 28.53
CA GLY A 413 5.06 -9.45 28.53
C GLY A 413 5.87 -10.11 27.41
N THR A 414 5.99 -11.44 27.46
CA THR A 414 6.58 -12.26 26.38
C THR A 414 5.66 -13.44 26.12
N THR A 415 5.76 -14.00 24.92
CA THR A 415 5.10 -15.27 24.59
C THR A 415 5.85 -16.44 25.22
N VAL A 416 5.12 -17.52 25.49
CA VAL A 416 5.69 -18.83 25.85
C VAL A 416 5.77 -19.67 24.57
N PRO A 417 6.96 -20.07 24.11
CA PRO A 417 7.11 -20.85 22.89
C PRO A 417 6.53 -22.26 23.05
N PHE A 418 6.09 -22.84 21.95
CA PHE A 418 5.61 -24.22 21.89
C PHE A 418 6.74 -25.15 21.48
N THR A 419 6.70 -26.40 21.95
CA THR A 419 7.61 -27.45 21.50
C THR A 419 6.93 -28.81 21.41
N SER A 420 7.38 -29.62 20.45
CA SER A 420 7.00 -31.04 20.34
C SER A 420 7.82 -31.97 21.24
N ARG A 421 8.85 -31.44 21.91
CA ARG A 421 9.71 -32.19 22.82
C ARG A 421 8.90 -32.62 24.05
N ARG A 422 9.24 -33.77 24.64
CA ARG A 422 8.68 -34.15 25.95
C ARG A 422 9.22 -33.24 27.08
N PRO A 423 8.39 -32.87 28.08
CA PRO A 423 8.84 -32.14 29.26
C PRO A 423 9.89 -32.95 30.03
N ARG A 424 10.89 -32.26 30.59
CA ARG A 424 11.82 -32.83 31.58
C ARG A 424 11.16 -32.84 32.96
N GLU A 425 11.74 -33.61 33.90
CA GLU A 425 11.19 -33.77 35.26
C GLU A 425 10.98 -32.44 36.01
N GLU A 426 11.84 -31.44 35.75
CA GLU A 426 11.76 -30.12 36.39
C GLU A 426 11.02 -29.05 35.55
N GLU A 427 10.55 -29.40 34.35
CA GLU A 427 9.88 -28.45 33.47
C GLU A 427 8.36 -28.53 33.62
N LEU A 428 7.76 -27.40 34.01
CA LEU A 428 6.31 -27.25 34.06
C LEU A 428 5.77 -26.70 32.74
N ASP A 429 4.64 -27.25 32.30
CA ASP A 429 3.93 -26.78 31.11
C ASP A 429 3.45 -25.33 31.28
N GLY A 430 3.64 -24.52 30.24
CA GLY A 430 3.26 -23.11 30.23
C GLY A 430 4.26 -22.17 30.93
N GLN A 431 5.35 -22.67 31.52
CA GLN A 431 6.38 -21.82 32.13
C GLN A 431 7.49 -21.47 31.13
N ALA A 432 8.31 -22.46 30.76
CA ALA A 432 9.38 -22.28 29.79
C ALA A 432 8.94 -22.60 28.36
N TYR A 433 8.09 -23.61 28.22
CA TYR A 433 7.50 -24.05 26.96
C TYR A 433 6.06 -24.51 27.20
N ARG A 434 5.23 -24.42 26.15
CA ARG A 434 3.98 -25.16 26.03
C ARG A 434 4.24 -26.45 25.26
N PHE A 435 4.05 -27.59 25.90
CA PHE A 435 4.35 -28.90 25.34
C PHE A 435 3.15 -29.43 24.55
N VAL A 436 3.34 -29.71 23.28
CA VAL A 436 2.30 -30.22 22.37
C VAL A 436 2.79 -31.44 21.61
N THR A 437 1.89 -32.21 21.00
CA THR A 437 2.34 -33.32 20.15
C THR A 437 2.93 -32.79 18.84
N ARG A 438 3.87 -33.54 18.24
CA ARG A 438 4.42 -33.18 16.92
C ARG A 438 3.32 -33.08 15.85
N ALA A 439 2.35 -34.01 15.87
CA ALA A 439 1.26 -34.04 14.90
C ALA A 439 0.33 -32.82 15.02
N ASP A 440 0.03 -32.35 16.23
CA ASP A 440 -0.75 -31.13 16.44
C ASP A 440 0.02 -29.89 15.99
N MET A 441 1.32 -29.83 16.31
CA MET A 441 2.17 -28.72 15.91
C MET A 441 2.32 -28.63 14.38
N GLU A 442 2.51 -29.76 13.68
CA GLU A 442 2.58 -29.81 12.21
C GLU A 442 1.26 -29.39 11.55
N ARG A 443 0.12 -29.76 12.15
CA ARG A 443 -1.21 -29.31 11.70
C ARG A 443 -1.34 -27.80 11.83
N ASP A 444 -1.05 -27.26 13.00
CA ASP A 444 -1.11 -25.82 13.27
C ASP A 444 -0.12 -25.01 12.40
N ILE A 445 1.05 -25.56 12.08
CA ILE A 445 2.00 -24.97 11.14
C ILE A 445 1.40 -24.93 9.73
N LYS A 446 0.76 -26.02 9.28
CA LYS A 446 0.08 -26.08 7.98
C LYS A 446 -1.07 -25.08 7.89
N ASP A 447 -1.76 -24.86 8.99
CA ASP A 447 -2.86 -23.90 9.13
C ASP A 447 -2.36 -22.46 9.37
N SER A 448 -1.05 -22.20 9.21
CA SER A 448 -0.42 -20.88 9.31
C SER A 448 -0.61 -20.16 10.66
N ARG A 449 -0.74 -20.91 11.76
CA ARG A 449 -0.96 -20.34 13.11
C ARG A 449 0.33 -19.96 13.84
N TYR A 450 1.49 -20.28 13.26
CA TYR A 450 2.81 -20.02 13.82
C TYR A 450 3.49 -18.83 13.14
N LEU A 451 4.01 -17.89 13.96
CA LEU A 451 4.83 -16.77 13.50
C LEU A 451 6.14 -17.27 12.90
N GLU A 452 6.80 -18.12 13.67
CA GLU A 452 8.03 -18.78 13.31
C GLU A 452 8.01 -20.17 13.92
N HIS A 453 8.62 -21.10 13.19
CA HIS A 453 8.86 -22.44 13.67
C HIS A 453 10.18 -22.96 13.10
N GLY A 454 10.79 -23.90 13.81
CA GLY A 454 12.03 -24.54 13.42
C GLY A 454 12.16 -25.91 14.06
N GLU A 455 13.05 -26.72 13.51
CA GLU A 455 13.37 -28.04 14.06
C GLU A 455 14.77 -28.00 14.68
N TYR A 456 14.87 -28.52 15.91
CA TYR A 456 16.11 -28.65 16.63
C TYR A 456 16.13 -29.99 17.36
N ASP A 457 17.18 -30.78 17.16
CA ASP A 457 17.35 -32.10 17.77
C ASP A 457 16.12 -33.02 17.59
N GLY A 458 15.58 -33.05 16.37
CA GLY A 458 14.40 -33.85 15.99
C GLY A 458 13.06 -33.35 16.56
N ASN A 459 13.05 -32.24 17.29
CA ASN A 459 11.86 -31.66 17.91
C ASN A 459 11.52 -30.31 17.27
N LEU A 460 10.22 -30.05 17.13
CA LEU A 460 9.72 -28.77 16.64
C LEU A 460 9.66 -27.75 17.78
N TYR A 461 9.95 -26.51 17.43
CA TYR A 461 9.85 -25.33 18.29
C TYR A 461 9.21 -24.19 17.50
N GLY A 462 8.41 -23.36 18.15
CA GLY A 462 7.79 -22.23 17.46
C GLY A 462 6.96 -21.33 18.35
N THR A 463 6.67 -20.14 17.85
CA THR A 463 5.85 -19.13 18.53
C THR A 463 4.54 -18.97 17.77
N LYS A 464 3.39 -19.12 18.44
CA LYS A 464 2.08 -18.93 17.82
C LYS A 464 1.69 -17.46 17.75
N MET A 465 0.89 -17.10 16.76
CA MET A 465 0.30 -15.76 16.64
C MET A 465 -0.63 -15.46 17.82
N ASP A 466 -1.50 -16.40 18.18
CA ASP A 466 -2.44 -16.28 19.30
C ASP A 466 -1.74 -15.88 20.61
N SER A 467 -0.53 -16.38 20.86
CA SER A 467 0.23 -16.04 22.07
C SER A 467 0.66 -14.58 22.11
N ILE A 468 0.82 -13.93 20.95
CA ILE A 468 1.09 -12.50 20.88
C ILE A 468 -0.16 -11.73 21.26
N HIS A 469 -1.34 -12.14 20.75
CA HIS A 469 -2.63 -11.57 21.11
C HIS A 469 -2.93 -11.70 22.59
N GLU A 470 -2.70 -12.88 23.18
CA GLU A 470 -2.86 -13.10 24.63
C GLU A 470 -2.12 -12.03 25.46
N VAL A 471 -0.90 -11.65 25.06
CA VAL A 471 -0.13 -10.61 25.76
C VAL A 471 -0.68 -9.21 25.48
N VAL A 472 -0.99 -8.90 24.22
CA VAL A 472 -1.52 -7.60 23.80
C VAL A 472 -2.89 -7.31 24.44
N ASP A 473 -3.75 -8.31 24.57
CA ASP A 473 -5.09 -8.21 25.16
C ASP A 473 -5.02 -7.90 26.66
N THR A 474 -3.93 -8.32 27.33
CA THR A 474 -3.64 -7.90 28.72
C THR A 474 -3.09 -6.47 28.83
N ARG A 475 -3.15 -5.67 27.74
CA ARG A 475 -2.67 -4.27 27.66
C ARG A 475 -1.17 -4.12 27.93
N ARG A 476 -0.40 -5.19 27.73
CA ARG A 476 1.06 -5.19 27.84
C ARG A 476 1.69 -5.12 26.45
N THR A 477 2.86 -4.50 26.37
CA THR A 477 3.70 -4.58 25.16
C THR A 477 4.34 -5.97 25.11
N CYS A 478 4.05 -6.71 24.06
CA CYS A 478 4.62 -8.03 23.84
C CYS A 478 6.04 -7.91 23.28
N ILE A 479 7.04 -8.34 24.04
CA ILE A 479 8.45 -8.36 23.62
C ILE A 479 8.75 -9.69 22.93
N LEU A 480 9.24 -9.61 21.69
CA LEU A 480 9.50 -10.74 20.82
C LEU A 480 10.98 -10.78 20.41
N ASP A 481 11.66 -11.91 20.60
CA ASP A 481 13.04 -12.15 20.17
C ASP A 481 13.11 -13.16 19.02
N VAL A 482 12.45 -12.83 17.92
CA VAL A 482 12.20 -13.69 16.75
C VAL A 482 13.26 -13.56 15.65
N ASN A 483 13.20 -14.43 14.64
CA ASN A 483 14.01 -14.36 13.43
C ASN A 483 13.60 -13.13 12.57
N PRO A 484 14.54 -12.44 11.90
CA PRO A 484 14.23 -11.34 10.98
C PRO A 484 13.13 -11.64 9.94
N GLN A 485 12.96 -12.90 9.50
CA GLN A 485 11.89 -13.28 8.56
C GLN A 485 10.49 -13.01 9.10
N ALA A 486 10.29 -13.08 10.42
CA ALA A 486 9.01 -12.86 11.07
C ALA A 486 8.49 -11.42 10.89
N LEU A 487 9.38 -10.46 10.59
CA LEU A 487 9.02 -9.05 10.37
C LEU A 487 8.01 -8.84 9.24
N LYS A 488 7.97 -9.74 8.25
CA LYS A 488 6.99 -9.66 7.15
C LYS A 488 5.56 -9.88 7.61
N VAL A 489 5.40 -10.72 8.64
CA VAL A 489 4.10 -11.01 9.25
C VAL A 489 3.79 -9.96 10.31
N LEU A 490 4.80 -9.50 11.04
CA LEU A 490 4.63 -8.56 12.14
C LEU A 490 4.45 -7.10 11.69
N LYS A 491 4.97 -6.67 10.54
CA LYS A 491 4.91 -5.25 10.11
C LYS A 491 3.52 -4.89 9.57
N THR A 492 2.51 -4.94 10.43
CA THR A 492 1.11 -4.67 10.12
C THR A 492 0.45 -3.80 11.20
N ALA A 493 -0.72 -3.23 10.88
CA ALA A 493 -1.55 -2.47 11.83
C ALA A 493 -2.00 -3.32 13.04
N GLU A 494 -2.05 -4.64 12.86
CA GLU A 494 -2.43 -5.59 13.89
C GLU A 494 -1.41 -5.61 15.04
N PHE A 495 -0.12 -5.71 14.72
CA PHE A 495 0.95 -5.84 15.71
C PHE A 495 1.69 -4.54 16.01
N MET A 496 1.59 -3.52 15.14
CA MET A 496 2.27 -2.21 15.25
C MET A 496 3.66 -2.31 15.91
N PRO A 497 4.60 -3.05 15.30
CA PRO A 497 5.87 -3.35 15.93
C PRO A 497 6.73 -2.10 16.04
N PHE A 498 7.49 -2.02 17.13
CA PHE A 498 8.71 -1.23 17.20
C PHE A 498 9.89 -2.18 17.09
N VAL A 499 10.65 -2.07 16.00
CA VAL A 499 11.67 -3.05 15.63
C VAL A 499 13.05 -2.51 16.01
N VAL A 500 13.68 -3.17 16.98
CA VAL A 500 15.03 -2.83 17.43
C VAL A 500 16.01 -3.89 16.94
N PHE A 501 16.99 -3.47 16.15
CA PHE A 501 18.10 -4.31 15.75
C PHE A 501 19.25 -4.20 16.76
N ILE A 502 19.57 -5.32 17.39
CA ILE A 502 20.72 -5.47 18.28
C ILE A 502 21.90 -5.96 17.44
N ALA A 503 22.77 -5.02 17.08
CA ALA A 503 23.97 -5.26 16.31
C ALA A 503 25.07 -5.86 17.18
N ALA A 504 25.77 -6.86 16.65
CA ALA A 504 27.00 -7.35 17.25
C ALA A 504 28.07 -6.25 17.23
N PRO A 505 28.86 -6.11 18.31
CA PRO A 505 30.03 -5.24 18.31
C PRO A 505 31.13 -5.86 17.45
N GLU A 506 32.28 -5.19 17.39
CA GLU A 506 33.47 -5.75 16.74
C GLU A 506 33.91 -7.06 17.41
N LEU A 507 34.57 -7.94 16.62
CA LEU A 507 34.94 -9.29 17.07
C LEU A 507 35.75 -9.29 18.37
N ASP A 508 36.69 -8.36 18.50
CA ASP A 508 37.57 -8.27 19.66
C ASP A 508 36.79 -7.86 20.92
N THR A 509 35.87 -6.91 20.79
CA THR A 509 34.96 -6.51 21.86
C THR A 509 34.02 -7.65 22.24
N LEU A 510 33.44 -8.35 21.26
CA LEU A 510 32.56 -9.49 21.51
C LEU A 510 33.30 -10.62 22.25
N ARG A 511 34.56 -10.86 21.90
CA ARG A 511 35.44 -11.82 22.60
C ARG A 511 35.71 -11.41 24.04
N ALA A 512 36.03 -10.14 24.28
CA ALA A 512 36.26 -9.62 25.62
C ALA A 512 35.00 -9.73 26.49
N MET A 513 33.82 -9.41 25.94
CA MET A 513 32.55 -9.56 26.63
C MET A 513 32.26 -11.02 26.97
N HIS A 514 32.42 -11.94 26.01
CA HIS A 514 32.20 -13.37 26.26
C HIS A 514 33.14 -13.90 27.35
N LYS A 515 34.41 -13.52 27.31
CA LYS A 515 35.39 -13.85 28.36
C LYS A 515 34.95 -13.34 29.73
N ALA A 516 34.53 -12.07 29.83
CA ALA A 516 34.06 -11.50 31.09
C ALA A 516 32.84 -12.24 31.66
N VAL A 517 31.89 -12.65 30.81
CA VAL A 517 30.71 -13.42 31.22
C VAL A 517 31.08 -14.83 31.70
N VAL A 518 32.07 -15.48 31.07
CA VAL A 518 32.60 -16.77 31.50
C VAL A 518 33.35 -16.62 32.83
N ASP A 519 34.22 -15.62 32.96
CA ASP A 519 35.00 -15.36 34.17
C ASP A 519 34.11 -14.99 35.36
N ALA A 520 32.97 -14.33 35.11
CA ALA A 520 31.95 -14.02 36.10
C ALA A 520 31.04 -15.23 36.45
N GLY A 521 31.23 -16.40 35.82
CA GLY A 521 30.42 -17.60 36.06
C GLY A 521 28.97 -17.50 35.57
N LEU A 522 28.63 -16.48 34.77
CA LEU A 522 27.28 -16.24 34.24
C LEU A 522 26.93 -17.19 33.08
N THR A 523 27.94 -17.81 32.44
CA THR A 523 27.73 -18.86 31.45
C THR A 523 28.80 -19.94 31.54
N THR A 524 28.37 -21.19 31.38
CA THR A 524 29.26 -22.35 31.25
C THR A 524 29.59 -22.68 29.80
N LYS A 525 28.94 -22.00 28.83
CA LYS A 525 29.13 -22.25 27.41
C LYS A 525 30.34 -21.48 26.89
N LEU A 526 31.43 -22.21 26.64
CA LEU A 526 32.59 -21.68 25.93
C LEU A 526 32.27 -21.59 24.43
N LEU A 527 32.19 -20.36 23.92
CA LEU A 527 32.08 -20.10 22.49
C LEU A 527 33.47 -20.14 21.86
N THR A 528 33.58 -20.76 20.68
CA THR A 528 34.84 -20.73 19.92
C THR A 528 35.00 -19.41 19.18
N GLU A 529 36.23 -19.05 18.79
CA GLU A 529 36.49 -17.91 17.88
C GLU A 529 35.59 -17.94 16.64
N ASN A 530 35.37 -19.13 16.07
CA ASN A 530 34.54 -19.31 14.90
C ASN A 530 33.07 -18.98 15.17
N ASP A 531 32.56 -19.25 16.38
CA ASP A 531 31.19 -18.92 16.77
C ASP A 531 31.00 -17.41 16.97
N LEU A 532 32.01 -16.74 17.55
CA LEU A 532 32.00 -15.28 17.69
C LEU A 532 32.05 -14.61 16.32
N LYS A 533 32.92 -15.09 15.42
CA LYS A 533 33.00 -14.59 14.05
C LYS A 533 31.68 -14.79 13.30
N LYS A 534 31.05 -15.97 13.41
CA LYS A 534 29.72 -16.22 12.83
C LYS A 534 28.67 -15.23 13.34
N THR A 535 28.70 -14.88 14.63
CA THR A 535 27.78 -13.88 15.21
C THR A 535 27.95 -12.50 14.56
N VAL A 536 29.20 -12.06 14.36
CA VAL A 536 29.51 -10.78 13.71
C VAL A 536 29.10 -10.79 12.23
N ASP A 537 29.44 -11.85 11.50
CA ASP A 537 29.12 -12.01 10.08
C ASP A 537 27.59 -12.06 9.85
N GLU A 538 26.87 -12.80 10.69
CA GLU A 538 25.41 -12.89 10.64
C GLU A 538 24.75 -11.56 11.01
N SER A 539 25.25 -10.85 12.02
CA SER A 539 24.78 -9.50 12.37
C SER A 539 24.91 -8.55 11.17
N ALA A 540 26.06 -8.56 10.50
CA ALA A 540 26.26 -7.75 9.31
C ALA A 540 25.32 -8.14 8.16
N ARG A 541 25.06 -9.44 7.98
CA ARG A 541 24.12 -9.96 6.98
C ARG A 541 22.69 -9.51 7.27
N ILE A 542 22.21 -9.66 8.50
CA ILE A 542 20.88 -9.23 8.93
C ILE A 542 20.71 -7.73 8.69
N ARG A 543 21.71 -6.92 9.08
CA ARG A 543 21.68 -5.47 8.85
C ARG A 543 21.57 -5.12 7.37
N ARG A 544 22.33 -5.77 6.49
CA ARG A 544 22.23 -5.52 5.03
C ARG A 544 20.85 -5.89 4.48
N ALA A 545 20.30 -7.03 4.92
CA ALA A 545 19.05 -7.56 4.38
C ALA A 545 17.78 -6.91 4.95
N TYR A 546 17.75 -6.55 6.23
CA TYR A 546 16.52 -6.18 6.95
C TYR A 546 16.48 -4.77 7.50
N SER A 547 17.52 -3.96 7.25
CA SER A 547 17.63 -2.68 7.96
C SER A 547 16.49 -1.69 7.75
N HIS A 548 15.65 -1.90 6.74
CA HIS A 548 14.51 -1.04 6.40
C HIS A 548 13.32 -1.30 7.30
N TYR A 549 13.29 -2.46 7.95
CA TYR A 549 12.33 -2.76 9.01
C TYR A 549 12.72 -2.13 10.35
N PHE A 550 13.97 -1.72 10.54
CA PHE A 550 14.44 -1.29 11.86
C PHE A 550 14.00 0.15 12.14
N ASP A 551 13.39 0.35 13.30
CA ASP A 551 13.16 1.68 13.86
C ASP A 551 14.40 2.18 14.60
N LEU A 552 15.13 1.27 15.26
CA LEU A 552 16.31 1.56 16.06
C LEU A 552 17.40 0.51 15.84
N THR A 553 18.67 0.94 15.89
CA THR A 553 19.83 0.05 15.91
C THR A 553 20.68 0.34 17.14
N ILE A 554 20.93 -0.68 17.96
CA ILE A 554 21.78 -0.61 19.15
C ILE A 554 22.95 -1.55 18.94
N VAL A 555 24.19 -1.04 19.07
CA VAL A 555 25.39 -1.89 19.10
C VAL A 555 25.57 -2.38 20.54
N ASN A 556 25.50 -3.69 20.75
CA ASN A 556 25.64 -4.24 22.10
C ASN A 556 27.11 -4.54 22.43
N ASP A 557 27.88 -3.49 22.70
CA ASP A 557 29.25 -3.55 23.21
C ASP A 557 29.32 -3.57 24.75
N HIS A 558 28.25 -3.14 25.42
CA HIS A 558 28.09 -3.18 26.87
C HIS A 558 26.63 -3.37 27.24
N LEU A 559 26.31 -4.45 27.96
CA LEU A 559 24.92 -4.87 28.20
C LEU A 559 24.10 -3.81 28.94
N ASP A 560 24.67 -3.15 29.96
CA ASP A 560 23.96 -2.10 30.71
C ASP A 560 23.66 -0.87 29.85
N LYS A 561 24.64 -0.35 29.09
CA LYS A 561 24.42 0.82 28.22
C LYS A 561 23.41 0.52 27.12
N ALA A 562 23.50 -0.66 26.51
CA ALA A 562 22.54 -1.11 25.51
C ALA A 562 21.13 -1.24 26.09
N PHE A 563 21.03 -1.66 27.36
CA PHE A 563 19.76 -1.72 28.08
C PHE A 563 19.19 -0.35 28.38
N ASP A 564 20.01 0.57 28.91
CA ASP A 564 19.58 1.93 29.24
C ASP A 564 19.08 2.66 27.99
N GLN A 565 19.82 2.54 26.88
CA GLN A 565 19.39 3.09 25.59
C GLN A 565 18.08 2.46 25.09
N LEU A 566 17.93 1.13 25.18
CA LEU A 566 16.69 0.46 24.79
C LEU A 566 15.50 0.92 25.64
N GLN A 567 15.71 1.09 26.95
CA GLN A 567 14.67 1.52 27.87
C GLN A 567 14.24 2.96 27.57
N GLU A 568 15.19 3.88 27.42
CA GLU A 568 14.94 5.29 27.11
C GLU A 568 14.11 5.44 25.83
N GLU A 569 14.51 4.74 24.75
CA GLU A 569 13.82 4.80 23.46
C GLU A 569 12.39 4.24 23.54
N VAL A 570 12.18 3.14 24.27
CA VAL A 570 10.83 2.56 24.45
C VAL A 570 9.94 3.47 25.31
N GLU A 571 10.51 4.19 26.28
CA GLU A 571 9.80 5.19 27.07
C GLU A 571 9.43 6.42 26.24
N HIS A 572 10.32 6.87 25.36
CA HIS A 572 10.07 7.97 24.43
C HIS A 572 8.84 7.75 23.54
N LEU A 573 8.59 6.52 23.09
CA LEU A 573 7.39 6.19 22.30
C LEU A 573 6.08 6.55 23.03
N CYS A 574 6.07 6.44 24.35
CA CYS A 574 4.89 6.74 25.16
C CYS A 574 4.71 8.25 25.39
N LEU A 575 5.76 9.06 25.18
CA LEU A 575 5.81 10.48 25.51
C LEU A 575 5.77 11.38 24.28
N GLN A 576 6.30 10.91 23.15
CA GLN A 576 6.47 11.70 21.93
C GLN A 576 5.56 11.21 20.79
N PRO A 577 5.11 12.12 19.91
CA PRO A 577 4.42 11.74 18.68
C PRO A 577 5.29 10.84 17.82
N GLN A 578 4.68 9.86 17.16
CA GLN A 578 5.39 8.83 16.40
C GLN A 578 5.00 8.87 14.92
N TRP A 579 5.96 8.58 14.05
CA TRP A 579 5.71 8.33 12.64
C TRP A 579 5.48 6.84 12.41
N VAL A 580 4.32 6.49 11.88
CA VAL A 580 3.94 5.12 11.55
C VAL A 580 3.52 5.04 10.09
N PRO A 581 3.60 3.87 9.45
CA PRO A 581 3.06 3.68 8.10
C PRO A 581 1.60 4.12 8.00
N VAL A 582 1.23 4.80 6.91
CA VAL A 582 -0.15 5.26 6.66
C VAL A 582 -1.14 4.08 6.71
N SER A 583 -0.75 2.92 6.22
CA SER A 583 -1.54 1.68 6.23
C SER A 583 -1.87 1.13 7.63
N TRP A 584 -1.31 1.71 8.68
CA TRP A 584 -1.65 1.33 10.06
C TRP A 584 -2.72 2.23 10.67
N VAL A 585 -3.03 3.34 10.02
CA VAL A 585 -3.94 4.38 10.53
C VAL A 585 -5.21 4.46 9.69
N PHE A 586 -5.08 4.34 8.37
CA PHE A 586 -6.16 4.52 7.39
C PHE A 586 -6.61 3.21 6.75
#